data_AF-A0A9P5MFK1-F1
#
_entry.id   AF-A0A9P5MFK1-F1
#
_cell.length_a   1.000
_cell.length_b   1.000
_cell.length_c   1.000
_cell.angle_alpha   90.00
_cell.angle_beta   90.00
_cell.angle_gamma   90.00
#
_symmetry.space_group_name_H-M   'P 1'
#
loop_
_entity.id
_entity.type
_entity.pdbx_description
1 polymer ?
#
loop_
_entity_poly.entity_id
_entity_poly.type
_entity_poly.pdbx_seq_one_letter_code
_entity_poly.pdbx_strand_id
1 'polypeptide(L)'
;MSQPAVHAIFYNISPEITTLPSEFFSGAKPTYADHGIRVGKNVMWGPYEPPRPLLGHGTHRYFFQVIALNRKLDGVLPEKKASYAQVLKTVRKEDILGWGQWVAKVERKMAGK
;
A
#
# COMPACT_ATOMS: atom_id res chain seq x y z
N MET A 1 -21.25 4.22 1.35
CA MET A 1 -20.04 4.62 0.57
C MET A 1 -19.15 3.40 0.42
N SER A 2 -18.78 2.99 -0.80
CA SER A 2 -17.84 1.88 -1.01
C SER A 2 -16.43 2.32 -0.59
N GLN A 3 -15.80 1.62 0.35
CA GLN A 3 -14.38 1.85 0.63
C GLN A 3 -13.53 1.27 -0.50
N PRO A 4 -12.45 1.96 -0.94
CA PRO A 4 -11.54 1.40 -1.92
C PRO A 4 -10.86 0.14 -1.36
N ALA A 5 -10.68 -0.88 -2.21
CA ALA A 5 -9.91 -2.06 -1.85
C ALA A 5 -8.45 -1.66 -1.60
N VAL A 6 -7.94 -2.01 -0.42
CA VAL A 6 -6.56 -1.72 -0.02
C VAL A 6 -5.68 -2.86 -0.50
N HIS A 7 -4.84 -2.61 -1.50
CA HIS A 7 -3.97 -3.62 -2.10
C HIS A 7 -2.65 -3.82 -1.34
N ALA A 8 -2.10 -2.75 -0.75
CA ALA A 8 -0.96 -2.81 0.16
C ALA A 8 -0.88 -1.55 1.03
N ILE A 9 -0.21 -1.68 2.16
CA ILE A 9 0.25 -0.56 2.97
C ILE A 9 1.64 -0.92 3.49
N PHE A 10 2.62 -0.07 3.19
CA PHE A 10 3.96 -0.13 3.75
C PHE A 10 4.23 1.17 4.50
N TYR A 11 4.81 1.08 5.70
CA TYR A 11 5.11 2.25 6.53
C TYR A 11 6.39 2.06 7.32
N ASN A 12 6.91 3.17 7.87
CA ASN A 12 8.25 3.27 8.47
C ASN A 12 9.38 2.88 7.51
N ILE A 13 9.20 3.19 6.22
CA ILE A 13 10.25 3.05 5.22
C ILE A 13 11.36 4.06 5.57
N SER A 14 12.60 3.58 5.67
CA SER A 14 13.76 4.45 5.88
C SER A 14 13.86 5.47 4.74
N PRO A 15 14.22 6.75 5.00
CA PRO A 15 14.42 7.73 3.95
C PRO A 15 15.53 7.33 2.94
N GLU A 16 16.45 6.45 3.34
CA GLU A 16 17.50 5.90 2.48
C GLU A 16 16.97 4.86 1.46
N ILE A 17 15.76 4.33 1.68
CA ILE A 17 15.13 3.35 0.78
C ILE A 17 14.26 4.09 -0.22
N THR A 18 14.81 4.32 -1.41
CA THR A 18 14.13 4.99 -2.53
C THR A 18 13.55 4.02 -3.55
N THR A 19 13.83 2.72 -3.40
CA THR A 19 13.32 1.65 -4.26
C THR A 19 12.86 0.47 -3.39
N LEU A 20 11.67 -0.07 -3.69
CA LEU A 20 11.21 -1.33 -3.09
C LEU A 20 11.42 -2.47 -4.11
N PRO A 21 12.25 -3.48 -3.79
CA PRO A 21 12.44 -4.64 -4.64
C PRO A 21 11.15 -5.44 -4.86
N SER A 22 11.01 -6.09 -6.01
CA SER A 22 9.82 -6.89 -6.37
C SER A 22 9.51 -7.99 -5.35
N GLU A 23 10.55 -8.51 -4.70
CA GLU A 23 10.53 -9.62 -3.75
C GLU A 23 9.75 -9.24 -2.48
N PHE A 24 9.68 -7.95 -2.14
CA PHE A 24 8.91 -7.47 -0.98
C PHE A 24 7.41 -7.66 -1.18
N PHE A 25 6.94 -7.71 -2.43
CA PHE A 25 5.54 -7.89 -2.77
C PHE A 25 5.12 -9.37 -2.79
N SER A 26 6.07 -10.30 -2.96
CA SER A 26 5.80 -11.74 -2.90
C SER A 26 5.87 -12.31 -1.48
N GLY A 27 6.49 -11.59 -0.54
CA GLY A 27 6.73 -12.07 0.82
C GLY A 27 7.92 -13.04 0.93
N ALA A 28 8.74 -13.15 -0.12
CA ALA A 28 9.98 -13.92 -0.12
C ALA A 28 11.10 -13.18 0.65
N LYS A 29 12.21 -13.87 0.94
CA LYS A 29 13.41 -13.26 1.53
C LYS A 29 14.24 -12.53 0.46
N PRO A 30 14.91 -11.40 0.79
CA PRO A 30 14.82 -10.67 2.06
C PRO A 30 13.45 -10.02 2.22
N THR A 31 12.93 -10.03 3.44
CA THR A 31 11.58 -9.55 3.73
C THR A 31 11.61 -8.04 4.02
N TYR A 32 10.47 -7.37 3.85
CA TYR A 32 10.30 -5.98 4.27
C TYR A 32 10.67 -5.74 5.75
N ALA A 33 10.49 -6.75 6.61
CA ALA A 33 10.81 -6.66 8.04
C ALA A 33 12.32 -6.53 8.29
N ASP A 34 13.16 -7.16 7.46
CA ASP A 34 14.63 -7.10 7.57
C ASP A 34 15.16 -5.66 7.34
N HIS A 35 14.35 -4.81 6.71
CA HIS A 35 14.64 -3.40 6.45
C HIS A 35 13.89 -2.43 7.38
N GLY A 36 13.26 -2.94 8.45
CA GLY A 36 12.46 -2.13 9.38
C GLY A 36 11.13 -1.63 8.81
N ILE A 37 10.73 -2.11 7.63
CA ILE A 37 9.47 -1.73 6.98
C ILE A 37 8.34 -2.55 7.60
N ARG A 38 7.26 -1.87 7.96
CA ARG A 38 6.05 -2.50 8.50
C ARG A 38 4.98 -2.61 7.43
N VAL A 39 4.19 -3.68 7.51
CA VAL A 39 3.09 -3.97 6.57
C VAL A 39 1.74 -3.83 7.27
N GLY A 40 0.83 -3.07 6.65
CA GLY A 40 -0.54 -2.91 7.11
C GLY A 40 -1.48 -4.01 6.63
N LYS A 41 -2.75 -3.96 7.05
CA LYS A 41 -3.81 -4.83 6.55
C LYS A 41 -4.17 -4.43 5.13
N ASN A 42 -4.16 -5.39 4.24
CA ASN A 42 -4.75 -5.29 2.91
C ASN A 42 -5.95 -6.25 2.81
N VAL A 43 -6.52 -6.37 1.63
CA VAL A 43 -7.69 -7.22 1.39
C VAL A 43 -7.41 -8.73 1.45
N MET A 44 -6.15 -9.18 1.54
CA MET A 44 -5.74 -10.59 1.45
C MET A 44 -4.59 -10.94 2.43
N TRP A 45 -3.90 -12.06 2.22
CA TRP A 45 -2.94 -12.63 3.20
C TRP A 45 -1.50 -12.09 3.05
N GLY A 46 -1.09 -11.69 1.84
CA GLY A 46 0.27 -11.25 1.53
C GLY A 46 0.58 -9.77 1.85
N PRO A 47 1.79 -9.28 1.56
CA PRO A 47 2.15 -7.86 1.71
C PRO A 47 1.55 -6.96 0.62
N TYR A 48 1.27 -7.54 -0.55
CA TYR A 48 0.60 -6.90 -1.67
C TYR A 48 -0.37 -7.86 -2.33
N GLU A 49 -1.57 -7.36 -2.65
CA GLU A 49 -2.54 -8.07 -3.48
C GLU A 49 -2.53 -7.44 -4.88
N PRO A 50 -2.32 -8.21 -5.96
CA PRO A 50 -2.32 -7.65 -7.32
C PRO A 50 -3.73 -7.27 -7.80
N PRO A 51 -3.84 -6.46 -8.87
CA PRO A 51 -5.10 -6.14 -9.53
C PRO A 51 -5.90 -7.39 -9.91
N ARG A 52 -7.11 -7.52 -9.36
CA ARG A 52 -8.08 -8.57 -9.71
C ARG A 52 -9.48 -7.97 -9.85
N PRO A 53 -9.72 -7.09 -10.84
CA PRO A 53 -11.04 -6.51 -11.03
C PRO A 53 -12.06 -7.59 -11.39
N LEU A 54 -13.34 -7.32 -11.14
CA LEU A 54 -14.42 -8.23 -11.52
C LEU A 54 -14.57 -8.25 -13.06
N LEU A 55 -14.88 -9.43 -13.61
CA LEU A 55 -15.08 -9.62 -15.04
C LEU A 55 -16.24 -8.76 -15.56
N GLY A 56 -16.00 -7.98 -16.60
CA GLY A 56 -17.00 -7.10 -17.22
C GLY A 56 -17.39 -5.87 -16.40
N HIS A 57 -16.70 -5.59 -15.28
CA HIS A 57 -17.02 -4.46 -14.38
C HIS A 57 -16.40 -3.13 -14.83
N GLY A 58 -15.88 -3.07 -16.05
CA GLY A 58 -15.16 -1.93 -16.60
C GLY A 58 -13.77 -1.72 -15.96
N THR A 59 -13.14 -0.60 -16.31
CA THR A 59 -11.79 -0.28 -15.86
C THR A 59 -11.74 0.11 -14.39
N HIS A 60 -10.91 -0.59 -13.60
CA HIS A 60 -10.55 -0.23 -12.23
C HIS A 60 -9.27 0.62 -12.22
N ARG A 61 -9.18 1.55 -11.26
CA ARG A 61 -8.01 2.42 -11.05
C ARG A 61 -7.28 2.00 -9.78
N TYR A 62 -5.97 1.83 -9.89
CA TYR A 62 -5.09 1.43 -8.79
C TYR A 62 -4.15 2.59 -8.47
N PHE A 63 -4.30 3.17 -7.29
CA PHE A 63 -3.52 4.31 -6.83
C PHE A 63 -2.31 3.82 -6.06
N PHE A 64 -1.12 4.10 -6.59
CA PHE A 64 0.15 3.88 -5.92
C PHE A 64 0.62 5.23 -5.39
N GLN A 65 0.77 5.34 -4.07
CA GLN A 65 1.07 6.59 -3.39
C GLN A 65 2.31 6.42 -2.53
N VAL A 66 3.22 7.38 -2.61
CA VAL A 66 4.41 7.48 -1.75
C VAL A 66 4.32 8.81 -1.03
N ILE A 67 4.29 8.78 0.30
CA ILE A 67 4.14 9.95 1.15
C ILE A 67 5.38 10.03 2.03
N ALA A 68 6.15 11.10 1.87
CA ALA A 68 7.29 11.39 2.72
C ALA A 68 6.80 12.06 4.00
N LEU A 69 7.23 11.56 5.16
CA LEU A 69 6.83 12.06 6.47
C LEU A 69 8.04 12.58 7.25
N ASN A 70 7.84 13.63 8.05
CA ASN A 70 8.87 14.20 8.92
C ASN A 70 9.12 13.41 10.22
N ARG A 71 8.38 12.31 10.42
CA ARG A 71 8.50 11.45 11.60
C ARG A 71 8.11 10.00 11.28
N LYS A 72 8.57 9.08 12.12
CA LYS A 72 8.10 7.69 12.13
C LYS A 72 6.68 7.59 12.69
N LEU A 73 6.00 6.50 12.33
CA LEU A 73 4.66 6.18 12.83
C LEU A 73 4.68 5.17 14.01
N ASP A 74 5.87 4.86 14.53
CA ASP A 74 6.07 3.95 15.66
C ASP A 74 5.38 4.45 16.94
N GLY A 75 4.90 3.51 17.76
CA GLY A 75 4.19 3.80 19.02
C GLY A 75 2.78 4.39 18.85
N VAL A 76 2.40 4.82 17.65
CA VAL A 76 1.06 5.36 17.34
C VAL A 76 0.18 4.34 16.61
N LEU A 77 0.80 3.45 15.83
CA LEU A 77 0.13 2.35 15.16
C LEU A 77 0.24 1.06 15.98
N PRO A 78 -0.77 0.15 15.89
CA PRO A 78 -0.75 -1.10 16.63
C PRO A 78 0.48 -1.95 16.27
N GLU A 79 0.91 -2.79 17.21
CA GLU A 79 1.97 -3.78 16.97
C GLU A 79 1.58 -4.80 15.90
N LYS A 80 0.29 -5.12 15.80
CA LYS A 80 -0.30 -5.91 14.71
C LYS A 80 -0.44 -5.06 13.44
N LYS A 81 -0.66 -5.71 12.28
CA LYS A 81 -0.89 -5.02 10.98
C LYS A 81 -1.94 -3.92 11.14
N ALA A 82 -1.57 -2.66 10.89
CA ALA A 82 -2.45 -1.49 10.96
C ALA A 82 -3.39 -1.43 9.75
N SER A 83 -4.66 -1.06 9.94
CA SER A 83 -5.59 -0.84 8.84
C SER A 83 -5.34 0.49 8.11
N TYR A 84 -5.83 0.61 6.88
CA TYR A 84 -5.78 1.88 6.13
C TYR A 84 -6.36 3.04 6.91
N ALA A 85 -7.51 2.84 7.56
CA ALA A 85 -8.14 3.88 8.38
C ALA A 85 -7.29 4.27 9.60
N GLN A 86 -6.57 3.34 10.22
CA GLN A 86 -5.65 3.64 11.32
C GLN A 86 -4.45 4.46 10.82
N VAL A 87 -3.86 4.06 9.69
CA VAL A 87 -2.75 4.81 9.08
C VAL A 87 -3.16 6.23 8.71
N LEU A 88 -4.31 6.39 8.05
CA LEU A 88 -4.83 7.72 7.69
C LEU A 88 -5.09 8.62 8.90
N LYS A 89 -5.63 8.06 10.00
CA LYS A 89 -5.86 8.83 11.23
C LYS A 89 -4.56 9.28 11.90
N THR A 90 -3.49 8.52 11.70
CA THR A 90 -2.18 8.79 12.30
C THR A 90 -1.36 9.79 11.48
N VAL A 91 -1.53 9.83 10.16
CA VAL A 91 -0.83 10.77 9.28
C VAL A 91 -1.53 12.13 9.32
N ARG A 92 -0.86 13.13 9.89
CA ARG A 92 -1.36 14.52 9.90
C ARG A 92 -0.82 15.27 8.70
N LYS A 93 -1.55 16.30 8.26
CA LYS A 93 -1.16 17.10 7.07
C LYS A 93 0.20 17.76 7.26
N GLU A 94 0.50 18.19 8.48
CA GLU A 94 1.74 18.88 8.88
C GLU A 94 2.94 17.93 8.93
N ASP A 95 2.70 16.61 8.97
CA ASP A 95 3.76 15.61 8.94
C ASP A 95 4.23 15.33 7.50
N ILE A 96 3.45 15.74 6.46
CA ILE A 96 3.73 15.42 5.05
C ILE A 96 4.77 16.39 4.49
N LEU A 97 5.93 15.84 4.13
CA LEU A 97 7.02 16.56 3.45
C LEU A 97 6.90 16.52 1.93
N GLY A 98 6.23 15.51 1.39
CA GLY A 98 6.06 15.33 -0.06
C GLY A 98 5.13 14.17 -0.39
N TRP A 99 4.58 14.19 -1.60
CA TRP A 99 3.62 13.20 -2.07
C TRP A 99 3.83 12.91 -3.56
N GLY A 100 4.12 11.66 -3.89
CA GLY A 100 4.12 11.12 -5.25
C GLY A 100 2.94 10.17 -5.47
N GLN A 101 2.36 10.18 -6.68
CA GLN A 101 1.27 9.28 -7.03
C GLN A 101 1.36 8.80 -8.48
N TRP A 102 1.10 7.51 -8.68
CA TRP A 102 0.85 6.91 -9.99
C TRP A 102 -0.52 6.23 -9.99
N VAL A 103 -1.20 6.26 -11.13
CA VAL A 103 -2.51 5.60 -11.29
C VAL A 103 -2.43 4.61 -12.44
N ALA A 104 -2.51 3.32 -12.12
CA ALA A 104 -2.64 2.28 -13.12
C ALA A 104 -4.12 1.97 -13.39
N LYS A 105 -4.40 1.45 -14.59
CA LYS A 105 -5.74 1.04 -15.01
C LYS A 105 -5.70 -0.43 -15.41
N VAL A 106 -6.63 -1.23 -14.90
CA VAL A 106 -6.78 -2.63 -15.28
C VAL A 106 -8.25 -2.94 -15.50
N GLU A 107 -8.55 -3.69 -16.54
CA GLU A 107 -9.88 -4.18 -16.85
C GLU A 107 -9.81 -5.67 -17.17
N ARG A 108 -10.82 -6.43 -16.73
CA ARG A 108 -11.04 -7.80 -17.18
C ARG A 108 -12.28 -7.80 -18.06
N LYS A 109 -12.08 -7.83 -19.38
CA LYS A 109 -13.16 -7.87 -20.37
C LYS A 109 -13.81 -9.25 -20.43
N MET A 110 -15.11 -9.28 -20.68
CA MET A 110 -15.78 -10.53 -21.07
C MET A 110 -15.31 -10.94 -22.47
N ALA A 111 -15.20 -12.24 -22.76
CA ALA A 111 -14.90 -12.70 -24.11
C ALA A 111 -16.02 -12.25 -25.07
N GLY A 112 -15.66 -11.65 -26.21
CA GLY A 112 -16.61 -11.14 -27.21
C GLY A 112 -16.86 -9.62 -27.19
N LYS A 113 -16.10 -8.84 -26.41
CA LYS A 113 -16.01 -7.37 -26.44
C LYS A 113 -14.57 -6.87 -26.29
#